data_AF-A0A1H0RW87-F1
#
_entry.id   AF-A0A1H0RW87-F1
#
_cell.length_a   1.000
_cell.length_b   1.000
_cell.length_c   1.000
_cell.angle_alpha   90.00
_cell.angle_beta   90.00
_cell.angle_gamma   90.00
#
_symmetry.space_group_name_H-M   'P 1'
#
loop_
_entity.id
_entity.type
_entity.pdbx_description
1 polymer ?
#
loop_
_entity_poly.entity_id
_entity_poly.type
_entity_poly.pdbx_seq_one_letter_code
_entity_poly.pdbx_strand_id
1 'polypeptide(L)'
;MWHHLCYGFEVKIVRTTHFQQEQAADEITESEIALAWMRPELERESQDHPGAVVRTATVPDGSRVTVVGRSSSETLIFITTWRH
;
A
#
# COMPACT_ATOMS: atom_id res chain seq x y z
N MET A 1 14.07 -12.40 1.20
CA MET A 1 14.16 -13.15 -0.08
C MET A 1 12.91 -14.02 -0.14
N TRP A 2 11.89 -13.59 -0.88
CA TRP A 2 10.58 -14.26 -0.88
C TRP A 2 10.28 -14.77 -2.27
N HIS A 3 10.31 -16.09 -2.43
CA HIS A 3 9.97 -16.84 -3.65
C HIS A 3 9.06 -17.99 -3.25
N HIS A 4 7.79 -18.00 -3.70
CA HIS A 4 6.93 -19.17 -4.01
C HIS A 4 5.52 -18.65 -4.40
N LEU A 5 5.22 -18.45 -5.68
CA LEU A 5 4.72 -19.41 -6.71
C LEU A 5 3.17 -19.42 -6.82
N CYS A 6 2.66 -18.67 -7.81
CA CYS A 6 1.59 -19.04 -8.76
C CYS A 6 1.38 -17.86 -9.74
N TYR A 7 1.53 -18.12 -11.04
CA TYR A 7 1.52 -17.18 -12.19
C TYR A 7 2.70 -16.19 -12.28
N GLY A 8 3.49 -16.35 -13.34
CA GLY A 8 4.68 -15.57 -13.66
C GLY A 8 4.37 -14.16 -14.15
N PHE A 9 3.82 -13.33 -13.26
CA PHE A 9 3.87 -11.88 -13.39
C PHE A 9 4.67 -11.35 -12.21
N GLU A 10 5.91 -10.95 -12.48
CA GLU A 10 6.68 -10.16 -11.54
C GLU A 10 6.03 -8.78 -11.46
N VAL A 11 5.18 -8.57 -10.44
CA VAL A 11 4.57 -7.27 -10.21
C VAL A 11 5.66 -6.32 -9.74
N LYS A 12 6.01 -5.35 -10.57
CA LYS A 12 6.96 -4.30 -10.20
C LYS A 12 6.32 -3.39 -9.16
N ILE A 13 6.92 -3.30 -7.97
CA ILE A 13 6.49 -2.36 -6.93
C ILE A 13 7.28 -1.06 -7.08
N VAL A 14 6.57 0.05 -7.26
CA VAL A 14 7.12 1.41 -7.33
C VAL A 14 6.60 2.21 -6.14
N ARG A 15 7.51 2.75 -5.33
CA ARG A 15 7.20 3.66 -4.22
C ARG A 15 7.61 5.07 -4.63
N THR A 16 6.68 6.03 -4.66
CA THR A 16 7.04 7.44 -4.92
C THR A 16 7.95 7.96 -3.81
N THR A 17 8.67 9.06 -4.08
CA THR A 17 9.47 9.73 -3.05
C THR A 17 8.62 10.20 -1.87
N HIS A 18 7.42 10.74 -2.15
CA HIS A 18 6.49 11.16 -1.12
C HIS A 18 6.04 9.98 -0.25
N PHE A 19 5.68 8.83 -0.85
CA PHE A 19 5.35 7.62 -0.12
C PHE A 19 6.45 7.21 0.87
N GLN A 20 7.71 7.22 0.43
CA GLN A 20 8.83 6.83 1.28
C GLN A 20 9.04 7.79 2.45
N GLN A 21 8.78 9.09 2.24
CA GLN A 21 8.87 10.10 3.29
C GLN A 21 7.78 9.91 4.34
N GLU A 22 6.53 9.75 3.95
CA GLU A 22 5.42 9.53 4.90
C GLU A 22 5.57 8.18 5.62
N GLN A 23 5.97 7.12 4.88
CA GLN A 23 6.27 5.82 5.47
C GLN A 23 7.30 5.93 6.60
N ALA A 24 8.37 6.69 6.36
CA ALA A 24 9.43 6.89 7.35
C ALA A 24 8.98 7.79 8.52
N ALA A 25 8.17 8.82 8.24
CA ALA A 25 7.66 9.75 9.25
C ALA A 25 6.71 9.07 10.24
N ASP A 26 5.85 8.19 9.75
CA ASP A 26 4.87 7.45 10.56
C ASP A 26 5.38 6.06 11.02
N GLU A 27 6.66 5.75 10.77
CA GLU A 27 7.30 4.47 11.11
C GLU A 27 6.54 3.25 10.60
N ILE A 28 5.87 3.37 9.43
CA ILE A 28 5.02 2.32 8.86
C ILE A 28 5.88 1.23 8.22
N THR A 29 5.67 0.00 8.66
CA THR A 29 6.42 -1.16 8.18
C THR A 29 5.85 -1.72 6.87
N GLU A 30 6.69 -2.45 6.14
CA GLU A 30 6.28 -3.16 4.92
C GLU A 30 5.14 -4.17 5.16
N SER A 31 5.12 -4.80 6.34
CA SER A 31 4.07 -5.74 6.73
C SER A 31 2.71 -5.05 6.91
N GLU A 32 2.70 -3.83 7.45
CA GLU A 32 1.49 -3.02 7.64
C GLU A 32 0.97 -2.50 6.30
N ILE A 33 1.87 -2.06 5.41
CA ILE A 33 1.52 -1.70 4.02
C ILE A 33 0.91 -2.90 3.31
N ALA A 34 1.54 -4.08 3.42
CA ALA A 34 1.04 -5.30 2.83
C ALA A 34 -0.33 -5.70 3.40
N LEU A 35 -0.54 -5.53 4.71
CA LEU A 35 -1.83 -5.79 5.34
C LEU A 35 -2.92 -4.86 4.80
N ALA A 36 -2.67 -3.54 4.82
CA ALA A 36 -3.59 -2.54 4.27
C ALA A 36 -3.90 -2.82 2.79
N TRP A 37 -2.91 -3.22 2.00
CA TRP A 37 -3.10 -3.47 0.57
C TRP A 37 -3.82 -4.79 0.28
N MET A 38 -3.48 -5.87 0.99
CA MET A 38 -3.97 -7.23 0.66
C MET A 38 -5.25 -7.59 1.40
N ARG A 39 -5.49 -7.00 2.58
CA ARG A 39 -6.65 -7.27 3.43
C ARG A 39 -7.23 -5.95 3.97
N PRO A 40 -7.68 -5.04 3.10
CA PRO A 40 -8.28 -3.79 3.54
C PRO A 40 -9.60 -4.05 4.28
N GLU A 41 -9.82 -3.30 5.35
CA GLU A 41 -11.14 -3.18 5.98
C GLU A 41 -12.00 -2.14 5.26
N LEU A 42 -11.35 -1.11 4.72
CA LEU A 42 -11.98 -0.08 3.90
C LEU A 42 -11.21 0.09 2.59
N GLU A 43 -11.96 0.17 1.49
CA GLU A 43 -11.46 0.48 0.16
C GLU A 43 -12.36 1.53 -0.49
N ARG A 44 -11.75 2.55 -1.10
CA ARG A 44 -12.46 3.54 -1.92
C ARG A 44 -11.56 4.09 -3.01
N GLU A 45 -12.14 4.71 -4.03
CA GLU A 45 -11.38 5.48 -5.00
C GLU A 45 -10.77 6.73 -4.35
N SER A 46 -9.56 7.08 -4.76
CA SER A 46 -8.90 8.31 -4.34
C SER A 46 -9.49 9.51 -5.07
N GLN A 47 -9.78 10.57 -4.32
CA GLN A 47 -10.28 11.83 -4.87
C GLN A 47 -9.14 12.70 -5.41
N ASP A 48 -7.95 12.60 -4.80
CA ASP A 48 -6.79 13.42 -5.14
C ASP A 48 -5.91 12.77 -6.21
N HIS A 49 -6.04 11.45 -6.41
CA HIS A 49 -5.23 10.68 -7.34
C HIS A 49 -6.10 9.84 -8.28
N PRO A 50 -6.42 10.35 -9.48
CA PRO A 50 -7.24 9.63 -10.46
C PRO A 50 -6.70 8.22 -10.76
N GLY A 51 -7.57 7.22 -10.66
CA GLY A 51 -7.24 5.81 -10.89
C GLY A 51 -6.46 5.13 -9.76
N ALA A 52 -6.30 5.78 -8.62
CA ALA A 52 -5.78 5.17 -7.40
C ALA A 52 -6.90 4.77 -6.44
N VAL A 53 -6.61 3.81 -5.59
CA VAL A 53 -7.46 3.37 -4.48
C VAL A 53 -6.81 3.72 -3.16
N VAL A 54 -7.65 4.06 -2.19
CA VAL A 54 -7.31 4.28 -0.79
C VAL A 54 -7.73 3.03 -0.03
N ARG A 55 -6.75 2.31 0.54
CA ARG A 55 -6.96 1.07 1.28
C ARG A 55 -6.53 1.26 2.72
N THR A 56 -7.38 0.89 3.68
CA THR A 56 -7.10 1.04 5.11
C THR A 56 -7.28 -0.28 5.84
N ALA A 57 -6.36 -0.60 6.74
CA ALA A 57 -6.49 -1.72 7.67
C ALA A 57 -6.01 -1.34 9.07
N THR A 58 -6.65 -1.94 10.07
CA THR A 58 -6.20 -1.94 11.46
C THR A 58 -5.01 -2.89 11.61
N VAL A 59 -3.92 -2.41 12.18
CA VAL A 59 -2.67 -3.16 12.38
C VAL A 59 -2.60 -3.71 13.81
N PRO A 60 -1.69 -4.65 14.15
CA PRO A 60 -1.73 -5.36 15.43
C PRO A 60 -1.66 -4.51 16.71
N ASP A 61 -1.09 -3.31 16.64
CA ASP A 61 -1.06 -2.37 17.76
C ASP A 61 -2.39 -1.62 17.98
N GLY A 62 -3.40 -1.86 17.13
CA GLY A 62 -4.71 -1.25 17.19
C GLY A 62 -4.83 0.07 16.42
N SER A 63 -3.74 0.64 15.92
CA SER A 63 -3.78 1.79 15.03
C SER A 63 -4.26 1.40 13.63
N ARG A 64 -4.56 2.42 12.80
CA ARG A 64 -4.99 2.19 11.42
C ARG A 64 -3.94 2.73 10.46
N VAL A 65 -3.60 1.93 9.47
CA VAL A 65 -2.70 2.34 8.39
C VAL A 65 -3.51 2.45 7.11
N THR A 66 -3.38 3.59 6.43
CA THR A 66 -3.96 3.83 5.11
C THR A 66 -2.86 3.93 4.06
N VAL A 67 -3.04 3.21 2.96
CA VAL A 67 -2.15 3.20 1.80
C VAL A 67 -2.94 3.65 0.57
N VAL A 68 -2.36 4.57 -0.20
CA VAL A 68 -2.91 5.00 -1.49
C VAL A 68 -2.02 4.49 -2.60
N GLY A 69 -2.61 3.82 -3.58
CA GLY A 69 -1.86 3.30 -4.71
C GLY A 69 -2.73 2.93 -5.88
N ARG A 70 -2.09 2.57 -6.99
CA ARG A 70 -2.76 2.05 -8.19
C ARG A 70 -2.05 0.78 -8.65
N SER A 71 -2.83 -0.21 -9.06
CA SER A 71 -2.33 -1.48 -9.58
C SER A 71 -2.74 -1.66 -11.03
N SER A 72 -1.78 -2.00 -11.88
CA SER A 72 -1.99 -2.62 -13.19
C SER A 72 -1.55 -4.08 -13.15
N SER A 73 -1.73 -4.81 -14.25
CA SER A 73 -1.32 -6.23 -14.38
C SER A 73 0.15 -6.48 -14.08
N GLU A 74 1.01 -5.47 -14.26
CA GLU A 74 2.47 -5.61 -14.18
C GLU A 74 3.11 -4.67 -13.15
N THR A 75 2.38 -3.69 -12.60
CA THR A 75 2.96 -2.67 -11.73
C THR A 75 2.01 -2.25 -10.62
N LEU A 76 2.54 -2.21 -9.40
CA LEU A 76 1.90 -1.62 -8.23
C LEU A 76 2.63 -0.33 -7.87
N ILE A 77 1.93 0.80 -7.91
CA ILE A 77 2.49 2.11 -7.60
C ILE A 77 1.87 2.62 -6.29
N PHE A 78 2.68 2.76 -5.25
CA PHE A 78 2.29 3.38 -3.99
C PHE A 78 2.61 4.88 -4.00
N ILE A 79 1.60 5.69 -3.68
CA ILE A 79 1.60 7.15 -3.87
C ILE A 79 1.83 7.87 -2.54
N THR A 80 1.07 7.51 -1.50
CA THR A 80 1.21 8.05 -0.14
C THR A 80 0.70 7.02 0.87
N THR A 81 1.06 7.20 2.14
CA THR A 81 0.63 6.35 3.26
C THR A 81 0.54 7.21 4.51
N TRP A 82 -0.32 6.85 5.46
CA TRP A 82 -0.32 7.49 6.77
C TRP A 82 -0.91 6.59 7.85
N ARG A 83 -0.56 6.89 9.10
CA ARG A 83 -1.10 6.27 10.31
C ARG A 83 -2.13 7.17 10.97
N HIS A 84 -3.23 6.58 11.48
CA HIS A 84 -4.27 7.28 12.27
C HIS A 84 -4.14 6.96 13.76
#